data_AF-A0A534RMK0-F1
#
_entry.id   AF-A0A534RMK0-F1
#
_cell.length_a   1.000
_cell.length_b   1.000
_cell.length_c   1.000
_cell.angle_alpha   90.00
_cell.angle_beta   90.00
_cell.angle_gamma   90.00
#
_symmetry.space_group_name_H-M   'P 1'
#
loop_
_entity.id
_entity.type
_entity.pdbx_description
1 polymer ?
#
loop_
_entity_poly.entity_id
_entity_poly.type
_entity_poly.pdbx_seq_one_letter_code
_entity_poly.pdbx_strand_id
1 'polypeptide(L)'
;MPNVLLTSAGRRVALLRAFRAAVASVGGGRVLAADAGGTAAAIHEADEGFVVPRCDSPDYVPALLAICRRESVALVVPTIDPELPVLARARQAFARAGVLVAASGPATNDIAFDKANTAAFFDREGIPAPRQLDLGGAVAGRDGFAFPVALKPRFGSGSVGVHIVRELDELRFYARRVPEPLLQEYVEGVEFTLDVLVGPDGRAARRGDRGVGPDRLRAAARRRRPAHAAVLPAARRTPRVHRDQPALRRRLPALPACRRRLPALAARVGARPALDGEPGGVAGGRGHAPLRRRDLRLARGARVIALRVVVFDLDDTLFPERDYVRSGFAALEDEVRRVFGASAFGAVAWELFEAGVRGRIIDAALARLGLPADAATVGSLVDCYRRHRPSIGLYPDVAPVMRCLSRRV
;
A
#
# COMPACT_ATOMS: atom_id res chain seq x y z
N MET A 1 11.34 32.29 -1.58
CA MET A 1 11.53 31.07 -0.77
C MET A 1 10.91 29.90 -1.54
N PRO A 2 11.53 28.71 -1.59
CA PRO A 2 11.13 27.69 -2.55
C PRO A 2 9.82 27.02 -2.13
N ASN A 3 8.75 27.28 -2.89
CA ASN A 3 7.51 26.52 -2.74
C ASN A 3 7.68 25.15 -3.42
N VAL A 4 7.13 24.11 -2.81
CA VAL A 4 7.21 22.72 -3.30
C VAL A 4 5.81 22.24 -3.65
N LEU A 5 5.65 21.63 -4.83
CA LEU A 5 4.39 21.04 -5.28
C LEU A 5 4.50 19.52 -5.33
N LEU A 6 3.70 18.80 -4.54
CA LEU A 6 3.55 17.35 -4.63
C LEU A 6 2.42 17.04 -5.63
N THR A 7 2.70 16.29 -6.69
CA THR A 7 1.68 15.90 -7.69
C THR A 7 1.19 14.48 -7.45
N SER A 8 -0.03 14.20 -7.92
CA SER A 8 -0.75 12.94 -7.65
C SER A 8 -0.78 12.61 -6.15
N ALA A 9 -0.95 13.66 -5.33
CA ALA A 9 -0.61 13.65 -3.90
C ALA A 9 -1.42 12.63 -3.09
N GLY A 10 -2.64 12.30 -3.52
CA GLY A 10 -3.51 11.28 -2.97
C GLY A 10 -3.53 11.27 -1.44
N ARG A 11 -3.06 10.16 -0.86
CA ARG A 11 -2.98 9.95 0.60
C ARG A 11 -1.59 10.18 1.20
N ARG A 12 -0.69 10.88 0.51
CA ARG A 12 0.72 11.07 0.91
C ARG A 12 0.93 12.14 1.98
N VAL A 13 0.03 12.21 2.97
CA VAL A 13 0.07 13.18 4.10
C VAL A 13 1.41 13.14 4.84
N ALA A 14 1.95 11.96 5.11
CA ALA A 14 3.24 11.81 5.79
C ALA A 14 4.41 12.39 4.96
N LEU A 15 4.39 12.21 3.64
CA LEU A 15 5.40 12.78 2.74
C LEU A 15 5.29 14.30 2.71
N LEU A 16 4.07 14.82 2.60
CA LEU A 16 3.80 16.25 2.64
C LEU A 16 4.34 16.89 3.93
N ARG A 17 4.05 16.30 5.09
CA ARG A 17 4.58 16.78 6.38
C ARG A 17 6.10 16.71 6.45
N ALA A 18 6.73 15.70 5.86
CA ALA A 18 8.18 15.61 5.76
C ALA A 18 8.76 16.75 4.90
N PHE A 19 8.14 17.06 3.76
CA PHE A 19 8.52 18.24 2.96
C PHE A 19 8.29 19.54 3.72
N ARG A 20 7.22 19.67 4.50
CA ARG A 20 6.95 20.87 5.32
C ARG A 20 8.07 21.08 6.35
N ALA A 21 8.49 20.02 7.03
CA ALA A 21 9.64 20.08 7.94
C ALA A 21 10.95 20.42 7.21
N ALA A 22 11.21 19.84 6.04
CA ALA A 22 12.40 20.11 5.25
C ALA A 22 12.43 21.57 4.75
N VAL A 23 11.32 22.08 4.22
CA VAL A 23 11.17 23.46 3.74
C VAL A 23 11.36 24.45 4.90
N ALA A 24 10.76 24.19 6.06
CA ALA A 24 10.99 25.00 7.26
C ALA A 24 12.47 25.05 7.67
N SER A 25 13.20 23.94 7.50
CA SER A 25 14.61 23.85 7.88
C SER A 25 15.58 24.64 6.98
N VAL A 26 15.14 25.02 5.77
CA VAL A 26 15.96 25.75 4.79
C VAL A 26 15.51 27.19 4.57
N GLY A 27 14.78 27.77 5.53
CA GLY A 27 14.34 29.17 5.50
C GLY A 27 12.86 29.37 5.20
N GLY A 28 12.06 28.31 5.16
CA GLY A 28 10.61 28.38 4.98
C GLY A 28 10.15 28.36 3.52
N GLY A 29 8.84 28.47 3.32
CA GLY A 29 8.14 28.27 2.05
C GLY A 29 6.84 27.50 2.26
N ARG A 30 6.07 27.31 1.18
CA ARG A 30 4.82 26.55 1.17
C ARG A 30 5.01 25.17 0.57
N VAL A 31 4.29 24.18 1.11
CA VAL A 31 4.14 22.85 0.54
C VAL A 31 2.72 22.70 0.03
N LEU A 32 2.62 22.61 -1.28
CA LEU A 32 1.39 22.57 -2.07
C LEU A 32 1.13 21.13 -2.53
N ALA A 33 -0.12 20.82 -2.85
CA ALA A 33 -0.51 19.52 -3.38
C ALA A 33 -1.40 19.68 -4.62
N ALA A 34 -1.18 18.84 -5.63
CA ALA A 34 -2.05 18.69 -6.78
C ALA A 34 -2.49 17.23 -6.95
N ASP A 35 -3.76 17.01 -7.26
CA ASP A 35 -4.33 15.69 -7.54
C ASP A 35 -5.47 15.80 -8.55
N ALA A 36 -5.84 14.70 -9.19
CA ALA A 36 -7.02 14.64 -10.04
C ALA A 36 -8.33 14.57 -9.23
N GLY A 37 -8.27 14.07 -7.99
CA GLY A 37 -9.39 14.00 -7.07
C GLY A 37 -9.34 15.12 -6.02
N GLY A 38 -10.35 15.99 -6.00
CA GLY A 38 -10.48 17.06 -4.99
C GLY A 38 -10.68 16.58 -3.55
N THR A 39 -10.88 15.27 -3.34
CA THR A 39 -11.01 14.62 -2.02
C THR A 39 -9.71 14.00 -1.52
N ALA A 40 -8.60 14.17 -2.24
CA ALA A 40 -7.30 13.64 -1.83
C ALA A 40 -6.89 14.20 -0.45
N ALA A 41 -6.57 13.33 0.51
CA ALA A 41 -6.22 13.76 1.87
C ALA A 41 -5.02 14.72 1.92
N ALA A 42 -4.04 14.55 1.01
CA ALA A 42 -2.88 15.44 0.93
C ALA A 42 -3.25 16.85 0.44
N ILE A 43 -4.28 17.02 -0.40
CA ILE A 43 -4.79 18.34 -0.82
C ILE A 43 -5.30 19.13 0.40
N HIS A 44 -5.99 18.46 1.33
CA HIS A 44 -6.54 19.10 2.52
C HIS A 44 -5.52 19.37 3.63
N GLU A 45 -4.37 18.69 3.61
CA GLU A 45 -3.26 18.91 4.54
C GLU A 45 -2.29 20.01 4.05
N ALA A 46 -2.19 20.21 2.74
CA ALA A 46 -1.28 21.16 2.11
C ALA A 46 -1.55 22.61 2.51
N ASP A 47 -0.55 23.48 2.32
CA ASP A 47 -0.74 24.93 2.47
C ASP A 47 -1.64 25.50 1.35
N GLU A 48 -1.72 24.80 0.21
CA GLU A 48 -2.75 24.95 -0.81
C GLU A 48 -2.91 23.67 -1.62
N GLY A 49 -4.13 23.39 -2.04
CA GLY A 49 -4.49 22.20 -2.79
C GLY A 49 -5.12 22.55 -4.15
N PHE A 50 -4.74 21.81 -5.19
CA PHE A 50 -5.20 22.05 -6.56
C PHE A 50 -5.77 20.78 -7.18
N VAL A 51 -6.95 20.91 -7.80
CA VAL A 51 -7.48 19.87 -8.68
C VAL A 51 -6.92 20.09 -10.08
N VAL A 52 -6.26 19.08 -10.64
CA VAL A 52 -5.62 19.13 -11.96
C VAL A 52 -6.10 18.00 -12.85
N PRO A 53 -5.93 18.08 -14.19
CA PRO A 53 -6.17 16.94 -15.06
C PRO A 53 -5.36 15.71 -14.65
N ARG A 54 -5.79 14.52 -15.08
CA ARG A 54 -5.01 13.30 -14.91
C ARG A 54 -3.69 13.37 -15.68
N CYS A 55 -2.67 12.65 -15.25
CA CYS A 55 -1.34 12.68 -15.89
C CYS A 55 -1.31 12.18 -17.33
N ASP A 56 -2.33 11.44 -17.76
CA ASP A 56 -2.53 10.98 -19.15
C ASP A 56 -3.20 12.04 -20.05
N SER A 57 -3.66 13.17 -19.48
CA SER A 57 -4.24 14.28 -20.24
C SER A 57 -3.16 15.19 -20.84
N PRO A 58 -3.35 15.69 -22.09
CA PRO A 58 -2.46 16.69 -22.67
C PRO A 58 -2.42 18.01 -21.88
N ASP A 59 -3.45 18.30 -21.09
CA ASP A 59 -3.58 19.53 -20.30
C ASP A 59 -2.87 19.46 -18.93
N TYR A 60 -2.36 18.29 -18.55
CA TYR A 60 -1.71 18.08 -17.26
C TYR A 60 -0.46 18.97 -17.07
N VAL A 61 0.48 18.91 -18.01
CA VAL A 61 1.72 19.71 -17.95
C VAL A 61 1.42 21.21 -18.03
N PRO A 62 0.56 21.71 -18.95
CA PRO A 62 0.12 23.10 -18.95
C PRO A 62 -0.46 23.57 -17.61
N ALA A 63 -1.35 22.77 -17.00
CA ALA A 63 -1.97 23.09 -15.71
C ALA A 63 -0.93 23.19 -14.58
N LEU A 64 0.01 22.24 -14.51
CA LEU A 64 1.09 22.28 -13.53
C LEU A 64 2.00 23.48 -13.71
N LEU A 65 2.37 23.83 -14.95
CA LEU A 65 3.19 25.02 -15.23
C LEU A 65 2.47 26.31 -14.83
N ALA A 66 1.15 26.40 -15.02
CA ALA A 66 0.36 27.55 -14.56
C ALA A 66 0.38 27.69 -13.04
N ILE A 67 0.19 26.58 -12.31
CA ILE A 67 0.31 26.55 -10.84
C ILE A 67 1.72 26.95 -10.42
N CYS A 68 2.75 26.39 -11.06
CA CYS A 68 4.14 26.69 -10.69
C CYS A 68 4.48 28.17 -10.82
N ARG A 69 3.99 28.84 -11.87
CA ARG A 69 4.19 30.29 -12.06
C ARG A 69 3.41 31.10 -11.03
N ARG A 70 2.12 30.79 -10.82
CA ARG A 70 1.26 31.52 -9.89
C ARG A 70 1.76 31.41 -8.45
N GLU A 71 2.15 30.21 -8.06
CA GLU A 71 2.56 29.89 -6.69
C GLU A 71 4.08 29.98 -6.48
N SER A 72 4.85 30.45 -7.47
CA SER A 72 6.32 30.53 -7.38
C SER A 72 6.97 29.22 -6.92
N VAL A 73 6.53 28.10 -7.49
CA VAL A 73 7.05 26.76 -7.17
C VAL A 73 8.47 26.62 -7.70
N ALA A 74 9.38 26.17 -6.84
CA ALA A 74 10.76 25.87 -7.21
C ALA A 74 11.00 24.37 -7.44
N LEU A 75 10.16 23.50 -6.86
CA LEU A 75 10.31 22.05 -6.93
C LEU A 75 8.97 21.35 -7.13
N VAL A 76 8.88 20.52 -8.16
CA VAL A 76 7.78 19.56 -8.39
C VAL A 76 8.24 18.17 -7.98
N VAL A 77 7.45 17.51 -7.13
CA VAL A 77 7.72 16.17 -6.61
C VAL A 77 6.60 15.22 -7.04
N PRO A 78 6.84 14.42 -8.09
CA PRO A 78 5.90 13.36 -8.45
C PRO A 78 5.87 12.25 -7.39
N THR A 79 4.71 11.63 -7.21
CA THR A 79 4.45 10.60 -6.21
C THR A 79 3.85 9.31 -6.76
N ILE A 80 3.61 9.22 -8.08
CA ILE A 80 3.19 7.99 -8.77
C ILE A 80 4.04 7.71 -10.01
N ASP A 81 4.17 6.44 -10.39
CA ASP A 81 5.01 6.05 -11.54
C ASP A 81 4.49 6.57 -12.90
N PRO A 82 3.18 6.59 -13.20
CA PRO A 82 2.69 7.02 -14.52
C PRO A 82 2.99 8.46 -14.91
N GLU A 83 3.20 9.37 -13.95
CA GLU A 83 3.50 10.77 -14.24
C GLU A 83 5.00 11.01 -14.49
N LEU A 84 5.89 10.09 -14.05
CA LEU A 84 7.34 10.23 -14.22
C LEU A 84 7.76 10.40 -15.69
N PRO A 85 7.35 9.54 -16.66
CA PRO A 85 7.72 9.73 -18.05
C PRO A 85 7.13 11.02 -18.66
N VAL A 86 5.94 11.43 -18.22
CA VAL A 86 5.27 12.66 -18.68
C VAL A 86 6.08 13.89 -18.24
N LEU A 87 6.43 13.97 -16.96
CA LEU A 87 7.20 15.08 -16.41
C LEU A 87 8.66 15.06 -16.88
N ALA A 88 9.25 13.88 -17.08
CA ALA A 88 10.60 13.75 -17.62
C ALA A 88 10.70 14.35 -19.03
N ARG A 89 9.71 14.09 -19.90
CA ARG A 89 9.63 14.68 -21.25
C ARG A 89 9.39 16.19 -21.20
N ALA A 90 8.60 16.66 -20.23
CA ALA A 90 8.34 18.08 -20.02
C ALA A 90 9.44 18.83 -19.25
N ARG A 91 10.52 18.15 -18.82
CA ARG A 91 11.53 18.71 -17.91
C ARG A 91 12.13 20.04 -18.37
N GLN A 92 12.38 20.21 -19.68
CA GLN A 92 12.89 21.46 -20.22
C GLN A 92 11.90 22.63 -20.08
N ALA A 93 10.59 22.37 -20.19
CA ALA A 93 9.56 23.39 -20.02
C ALA A 93 9.50 23.88 -18.56
N PHE A 94 9.60 22.97 -17.59
CA PHE A 94 9.72 23.31 -16.17
C PHE A 94 11.01 24.07 -15.87
N ALA A 95 12.14 23.62 -16.42
CA ALA A 95 13.44 24.29 -16.23
C ALA A 95 13.43 25.74 -16.75
N ARG A 96 12.81 25.99 -17.92
CA ARG A 96 12.61 27.36 -18.45
C ARG A 96 11.74 28.24 -17.55
N ALA A 97 10.88 27.64 -16.73
CA ALA A 97 10.08 28.35 -15.74
C ALA A 97 10.78 28.47 -14.37
N GLY A 98 12.05 28.08 -14.26
CA GLY A 98 12.80 28.08 -12.99
C GLY A 98 12.39 26.96 -12.03
N VAL A 99 11.72 25.92 -12.52
CA VAL A 99 11.18 24.83 -11.70
C VAL A 99 12.02 23.58 -11.88
N LEU A 100 12.51 23.02 -10.78
CA LEU A 100 13.13 21.69 -10.75
C LEU A 100 12.04 20.62 -10.68
N VAL A 101 12.14 19.58 -11.50
CA VAL A 101 11.33 18.37 -11.39
C VAL A 101 12.16 17.28 -10.72
N ALA A 102 11.69 16.75 -9.60
CA ALA A 102 12.32 15.64 -8.86
C ALA A 102 12.07 14.29 -9.55
N ALA A 103 12.48 14.18 -10.82
CA ALA A 103 12.40 12.97 -11.62
C ALA A 103 13.67 12.78 -12.45
N SER A 104 13.98 11.53 -12.74
CA SER A 104 15.06 11.18 -13.67
C SER A 104 14.80 11.74 -15.07
N GLY A 105 15.83 11.80 -15.92
CA GLY A 105 15.68 12.23 -17.30
C GLY A 105 14.85 11.25 -18.15
N PRO A 106 14.47 11.63 -19.39
CA PRO A 106 13.70 10.77 -20.28
C PRO A 106 14.32 9.38 -20.47
N ALA A 107 15.62 9.30 -20.79
CA ALA A 107 16.31 8.04 -21.03
C ALA A 107 16.20 7.05 -19.86
N THR A 108 16.36 7.52 -18.62
CA THR A 108 16.21 6.67 -17.43
C THR A 108 14.77 6.21 -17.22
N ASN A 109 13.79 7.07 -17.48
CA ASN A 109 12.38 6.70 -17.36
C ASN A 109 11.94 5.72 -18.46
N ASP A 110 12.42 5.90 -19.69
CA ASP A 110 12.12 4.99 -20.80
C ASP A 110 12.67 3.57 -20.52
N ILE A 111 13.79 3.46 -19.78
CA ILE A 111 14.30 2.18 -19.29
C ILE A 111 13.46 1.64 -18.13
N ALA A 112 13.25 2.43 -17.07
CA ALA A 112 12.71 1.95 -15.80
C ALA A 112 11.18 1.77 -15.79
N PHE A 113 10.44 2.54 -16.59
CA PHE A 113 8.98 2.46 -16.64
C PHE A 113 8.49 1.26 -17.47
N ASP A 114 9.31 0.79 -18.39
CA ASP A 114 9.05 -0.36 -19.24
C ASP A 114 9.82 -1.59 -18.73
N LYS A 115 9.08 -2.61 -18.27
CA LYS A 115 9.69 -3.82 -17.71
C LYS A 115 10.51 -4.60 -18.75
N ALA A 116 10.17 -4.52 -20.04
CA ALA A 116 10.95 -5.14 -21.11
C ALA A 116 12.29 -4.40 -21.30
N ASN A 117 12.26 -3.07 -21.32
CA ASN A 117 13.49 -2.27 -21.45
C ASN A 117 14.38 -2.42 -20.22
N THR A 118 13.79 -2.52 -19.02
CA THR A 118 14.53 -2.81 -17.78
C THR A 118 15.26 -4.15 -17.87
N ALA A 119 14.57 -5.21 -18.34
CA ALA A 119 15.19 -6.53 -18.51
C ALA A 119 16.34 -6.47 -19.52
N ALA A 120 16.11 -5.88 -20.70
CA ALA A 120 17.15 -5.71 -21.73
C ALA A 120 18.34 -4.87 -21.25
N PHE A 121 18.09 -3.85 -20.41
CA PHE A 121 19.13 -3.06 -19.78
C PHE A 121 19.97 -3.95 -18.84
N PHE A 122 19.34 -4.72 -17.95
CA PHE A 122 20.07 -5.60 -17.04
C PHE A 122 20.86 -6.69 -17.76
N ASP A 123 20.32 -7.28 -18.81
CA ASP A 123 21.02 -8.26 -19.64
C ASP A 123 22.29 -7.65 -20.27
N ARG A 124 22.17 -6.43 -20.84
CA ARG A 124 23.31 -5.73 -21.45
C ARG A 124 24.39 -5.36 -20.42
N GLU A 125 24.00 -4.96 -19.21
CA GLU A 125 24.94 -4.60 -18.14
C GLU A 125 25.43 -5.83 -17.34
N GLY A 126 25.00 -7.05 -17.67
CA GLY A 126 25.36 -8.27 -16.94
C GLY A 126 24.81 -8.34 -15.51
N ILE A 127 23.72 -7.62 -15.23
CA ILE A 127 23.04 -7.62 -13.93
C ILE A 127 22.04 -8.77 -13.90
N PRO A 128 22.13 -9.71 -12.94
CA PRO A 128 21.15 -10.80 -12.84
C PRO A 128 19.74 -10.27 -12.61
N ALA A 129 18.82 -10.62 -13.50
CA ALA A 129 17.42 -10.29 -13.43
C ALA A 129 16.58 -11.47 -13.91
N PRO A 130 15.29 -11.52 -13.54
CA PRO A 130 14.49 -12.64 -13.97
C PRO A 130 14.35 -12.67 -15.50
N ARG A 131 14.59 -13.82 -16.13
CA ARG A 131 14.59 -13.93 -17.58
C ARG A 131 13.21 -13.67 -18.18
N GLN A 132 13.17 -12.86 -19.23
CA GLN A 132 11.98 -12.71 -20.06
C GLN A 132 11.80 -13.96 -20.93
N LEU A 133 10.56 -14.44 -21.03
CA LEU A 133 10.19 -15.63 -21.79
C LEU A 133 9.39 -15.25 -23.03
N ASP A 134 9.51 -16.04 -24.09
CA ASP A 134 8.69 -15.88 -25.30
C ASP A 134 7.23 -16.27 -24.99
N LEU A 135 6.38 -15.25 -24.82
CA LEU A 135 4.96 -15.45 -24.54
C LEU A 135 4.25 -16.17 -25.70
N GLY A 136 4.62 -15.89 -26.96
CA GLY A 136 3.96 -16.48 -28.13
C GLY A 136 4.22 -17.97 -28.20
N GLY A 137 5.49 -18.37 -28.09
CA GLY A 137 5.89 -19.78 -27.98
C GLY A 137 5.27 -20.46 -26.76
N ALA A 138 5.25 -19.79 -25.61
CA ALA A 138 4.70 -20.35 -24.37
C ALA A 138 3.20 -20.63 -24.45
N VAL A 139 2.41 -19.71 -25.02
CA VAL A 139 0.97 -19.89 -25.24
C VAL A 139 0.67 -21.03 -26.23
N ALA A 140 1.55 -21.21 -27.22
CA ALA A 140 1.50 -22.32 -28.18
C ALA A 140 1.93 -23.67 -27.58
N GLY A 141 2.36 -23.71 -26.31
CA GLY A 141 2.83 -24.94 -25.65
C GLY A 141 4.19 -25.41 -26.14
N ARG A 142 5.01 -24.51 -26.69
CA ARG A 142 6.40 -24.85 -27.08
C ARG A 142 7.27 -24.98 -25.83
N ASP A 143 8.13 -25.98 -25.84
CA ASP A 143 9.10 -26.24 -24.76
C ASP A 143 10.12 -25.09 -24.64
N GLY A 144 10.64 -24.89 -23.42
CA GLY A 144 11.70 -23.89 -23.16
C GLY A 144 11.60 -23.15 -21.82
N PHE A 145 10.61 -23.46 -20.99
CA PHE A 145 10.44 -22.90 -19.65
C PHE A 145 9.72 -23.89 -18.73
N ALA A 146 9.77 -23.65 -17.42
CA ALA A 146 9.04 -24.43 -16.42
C ALA A 146 8.07 -23.52 -15.66
N PHE A 147 6.93 -24.08 -15.25
CA PHE A 147 6.01 -23.42 -14.34
C PHE A 147 6.51 -23.52 -12.88
N PRO A 148 6.16 -22.56 -12.02
CA PRO A 148 5.36 -21.36 -12.31
C PRO A 148 6.15 -20.27 -13.08
N VAL A 149 5.41 -19.38 -13.74
CA VAL A 149 5.92 -18.19 -14.43
C VAL A 149 5.12 -16.96 -14.01
N ALA A 150 5.72 -15.77 -14.13
CA ALA A 150 5.04 -14.51 -13.84
C ALA A 150 4.56 -13.86 -15.15
N LEU A 151 3.25 -13.67 -15.29
CA LEU A 151 2.64 -12.88 -16.35
C LEU A 151 2.21 -11.53 -15.78
N LYS A 152 2.61 -10.42 -16.41
CA LYS A 152 2.32 -9.07 -15.92
C LYS A 152 2.20 -8.04 -17.04
N PRO A 153 1.51 -6.91 -16.84
CA PRO A 153 1.55 -5.81 -17.78
C PRO A 153 2.98 -5.28 -17.91
N ARG A 154 3.38 -4.99 -19.16
CA ARG A 154 4.65 -4.36 -19.50
C ARG A 154 4.86 -3.07 -18.72
N PHE A 155 3.84 -2.22 -18.71
CA PHE A 155 3.83 -0.93 -18.00
C PHE A 155 3.10 -0.99 -16.65
N GLY A 156 3.21 0.06 -15.84
CA GLY A 156 2.43 0.20 -14.59
C GLY A 156 3.10 -0.39 -13.35
N SER A 157 2.40 -0.27 -12.21
CA SER A 157 2.98 -0.48 -10.87
C SER A 157 1.98 -1.05 -9.85
N GLY A 158 2.43 -1.20 -8.60
CA GLY A 158 1.58 -1.68 -7.49
C GLY A 158 1.15 -3.15 -7.58
N SER A 159 1.86 -3.95 -8.38
CA SER A 159 1.51 -5.36 -8.67
C SER A 159 0.12 -5.55 -9.31
N VAL A 160 -0.48 -4.49 -9.87
CA VAL A 160 -1.75 -4.56 -10.59
C VAL A 160 -1.57 -5.41 -11.85
N GLY A 161 -2.45 -6.41 -12.04
CA GLY A 161 -2.42 -7.30 -13.20
C GLY A 161 -1.31 -8.35 -13.20
N VAL A 162 -0.57 -8.53 -12.09
CA VAL A 162 0.45 -9.57 -11.97
C VAL A 162 -0.19 -10.90 -11.62
N HIS A 163 0.09 -11.94 -12.41
CA HIS A 163 -0.39 -13.30 -12.22
C HIS A 163 0.78 -14.26 -12.11
N ILE A 164 0.79 -15.10 -11.06
CA ILE A 164 1.68 -16.25 -10.98
C ILE A 164 0.94 -17.42 -11.63
N VAL A 165 1.40 -17.80 -12.81
CA VAL A 165 0.78 -18.79 -13.67
C VAL A 165 1.46 -20.12 -13.44
N ARG A 166 0.68 -21.16 -13.16
CA ARG A 166 1.16 -22.49 -12.77
C ARG A 166 0.96 -23.55 -13.85
N GLU A 167 0.19 -23.24 -14.89
CA GLU A 167 -0.08 -24.15 -15.99
C GLU A 167 -0.42 -23.40 -17.29
N LEU A 168 -0.46 -24.16 -18.39
CA LEU A 168 -0.68 -23.63 -19.73
C LEU A 168 -2.07 -23.02 -19.93
N ASP A 169 -3.11 -23.58 -19.30
CA ASP A 169 -4.46 -23.07 -19.45
C ASP A 169 -4.67 -21.74 -18.71
N GLU A 170 -4.08 -21.59 -17.52
CA GLU A 170 -3.96 -20.29 -16.83
C GLU A 170 -3.19 -19.28 -17.71
N LEU A 171 -2.07 -19.70 -18.31
CA LEU A 171 -1.27 -18.83 -19.18
C LEU A 171 -2.11 -18.27 -20.32
N ARG A 172 -2.80 -19.16 -21.04
CA ARG A 172 -3.70 -18.80 -22.14
C ARG A 172 -4.82 -17.88 -21.67
N PHE A 173 -5.39 -18.16 -20.49
CA PHE A 173 -6.48 -17.36 -19.92
C PHE A 173 -6.05 -15.93 -19.61
N TYR A 174 -4.92 -15.75 -18.94
CA TYR A 174 -4.44 -14.43 -18.52
C TYR A 174 -3.78 -13.64 -19.66
N ALA A 175 -3.08 -14.31 -20.58
CA ALA A 175 -2.44 -13.65 -21.73
C ALA A 175 -3.44 -12.85 -22.61
N ARG A 176 -4.71 -13.25 -22.64
CA ARG A 176 -5.78 -12.54 -23.37
C ARG A 176 -6.38 -11.35 -22.62
N ARG A 177 -6.12 -11.23 -21.31
CA ARG A 177 -6.78 -10.26 -20.41
C ARG A 177 -5.82 -9.21 -19.88
N VAL A 178 -4.57 -9.58 -19.70
CA VAL A 178 -3.51 -8.65 -19.28
C VAL A 178 -3.17 -7.77 -20.48
N PRO A 179 -3.27 -6.43 -20.36
CA PRO A 179 -2.86 -5.52 -21.42
C PRO A 179 -1.33 -5.54 -21.57
N GLU A 180 -0.86 -5.59 -22.81
CA GLU A 180 0.57 -5.66 -23.15
C GLU A 180 1.34 -6.65 -22.25
N PRO A 181 0.97 -7.93 -22.28
CA PRO A 181 1.49 -8.91 -21.34
C PRO A 181 2.97 -9.20 -21.60
N LEU A 182 3.72 -9.27 -20.52
CA LEU A 182 5.10 -9.74 -20.47
C LEU A 182 5.16 -11.00 -19.61
N LEU A 183 5.79 -12.04 -20.16
CA LEU A 183 6.05 -13.30 -19.47
C LEU A 183 7.49 -13.33 -18.96
N GLN A 184 7.67 -13.70 -17.70
CA GLN A 184 8.98 -13.76 -17.05
C GLN A 184 9.08 -15.01 -16.19
N GLU A 185 10.31 -15.49 -15.95
CA GLU A 185 10.54 -16.53 -14.95
C GLU A 185 9.97 -16.10 -13.59
N TYR A 186 9.46 -17.07 -12.83
CA TYR A 186 9.12 -16.86 -11.43
C TYR A 186 10.35 -17.09 -10.57
N VAL A 187 10.72 -16.08 -9.77
CA VAL A 187 11.84 -16.18 -8.83
C VAL A 187 11.30 -16.29 -7.42
N GLU A 188 11.65 -17.38 -6.75
CA GLU A 188 11.43 -17.55 -5.31
C GLU A 188 12.59 -16.96 -4.53
N GLY A 189 12.28 -16.20 -3.48
CA GLY A 189 13.31 -15.62 -2.64
C GLY A 189 12.80 -14.59 -1.65
N VAL A 190 13.75 -13.96 -0.98
CA VAL A 190 13.48 -12.82 -0.10
C VAL A 190 13.64 -11.54 -0.92
N GLU A 191 12.55 -10.79 -1.03
CA GLU A 191 12.54 -9.48 -1.68
C GLU A 191 13.23 -8.44 -0.79
N PHE A 192 14.15 -7.68 -1.37
CA PHE A 192 14.79 -6.52 -0.75
C PHE A 192 14.48 -5.29 -1.59
N THR A 193 14.14 -4.18 -0.92
CA THR A 193 13.95 -2.87 -1.57
C THR A 193 15.02 -1.92 -1.06
N LEU A 194 15.64 -1.18 -1.98
CA LEU A 194 16.63 -0.16 -1.69
C LEU A 194 16.05 1.20 -2.04
N ASP A 195 15.88 2.06 -1.04
CA ASP A 195 15.53 3.46 -1.26
C ASP A 195 16.83 4.25 -1.47
N VAL A 196 17.00 4.80 -2.68
CA VAL A 196 18.18 5.58 -3.06
C VAL A 196 17.76 6.99 -3.42
N LEU A 197 18.37 7.98 -2.77
CA LEU A 197 18.24 9.39 -3.13
C LEU A 197 19.52 9.84 -3.84
N VAL A 198 19.38 10.41 -5.03
CA VAL A 198 20.49 10.95 -5.82
C VAL A 198 20.32 12.46 -5.94
N GLY A 199 21.36 13.20 -5.58
CA GLY A 199 21.39 14.65 -5.70
C GLY A 199 21.46 15.12 -7.16
N PRO A 200 21.22 16.41 -7.43
CA PRO A 200 21.36 16.98 -8.78
C PRO A 200 22.76 16.82 -9.39
N ASP A 201 23.78 16.65 -8.55
CA ASP A 201 25.18 16.40 -8.93
C ASP A 201 25.47 14.93 -9.28
N GLY A 202 24.44 14.07 -9.29
CA GLY A 202 24.56 12.64 -9.58
C GLY A 202 25.11 11.82 -8.42
N ARG A 203 25.34 12.42 -7.24
CA ARG A 203 25.87 11.71 -6.07
C ARG A 203 24.74 11.10 -5.26
N ALA A 204 24.88 9.83 -4.92
CA ALA A 204 23.97 9.18 -3.97
C ALA A 204 24.18 9.78 -2.58
N ALA A 205 23.08 10.14 -1.92
CA ALA A 205 23.10 10.67 -0.57
C ALA A 205 23.68 9.63 0.41
N ARG A 206 24.70 10.02 1.17
CA ARG A 206 25.36 9.17 2.16
C ARG A 206 24.74 9.38 3.54
N ARG A 207 24.77 8.33 4.35
CA ARG A 207 24.37 8.40 5.77
C ARG A 207 25.38 9.29 6.53
N GLY A 208 25.09 10.59 6.59
CA GLY A 208 25.99 11.61 7.16
C GLY A 208 26.04 12.91 6.36
N ASP A 209 25.53 12.92 5.12
CA ASP A 209 25.33 14.15 4.36
C ASP A 209 24.31 15.00 5.12
N ARG A 210 24.76 16.13 5.67
CA ARG A 210 23.97 17.00 6.54
C ARG A 210 22.85 17.67 5.72
N GLY A 211 21.68 17.05 5.67
CA GLY A 211 20.40 17.71 5.43
C GLY A 211 19.75 18.04 6.78
N VAL A 212 19.37 19.30 6.98
CA VAL A 212 18.95 19.85 8.27
C VAL A 212 17.74 19.11 8.86
N GLY A 213 17.91 18.57 10.06
CA GLY A 213 16.84 18.00 10.89
C GLY A 213 17.38 17.05 11.96
N PRO A 214 17.10 17.25 13.27
CA PRO A 214 17.60 16.38 14.34
C PRO A 214 16.93 14.98 14.37
N ASP A 215 15.96 14.74 13.50
CA ASP A 215 15.29 13.45 13.40
C ASP A 215 16.07 12.52 12.47
N ARG A 216 16.84 11.65 13.11
CA ARG A 216 17.45 10.46 12.52
C ARG A 216 16.47 9.83 11.51
N LEU A 217 16.75 9.97 10.22
CA LEU A 217 16.27 9.05 9.18
C LEU A 217 16.76 7.66 9.58
N ARG A 218 15.95 6.96 10.38
CA ARG A 218 16.13 5.53 10.63
C ARG A 218 15.89 4.86 9.29
N ALA A 219 16.80 3.97 8.90
CA ALA A 219 16.56 3.04 7.81
C ALA A 219 15.12 2.52 7.93
N ALA A 220 14.36 2.58 6.84
CA ALA A 220 13.00 2.07 6.82
C ALA A 220 12.99 0.66 7.41
N ALA A 221 12.06 0.41 8.33
CA ALA A 221 11.93 -0.90 8.94
C ALA A 221 11.77 -1.95 7.83
N ARG A 222 12.55 -3.04 7.92
CA ARG A 222 12.44 -4.23 7.07
C ARG A 222 10.96 -4.62 6.97
N ARG A 223 10.29 -4.31 5.85
CA ARG A 223 8.97 -4.86 5.56
C ARG A 223 9.19 -6.27 5.03
N ARG A 224 9.16 -7.27 5.91
CA ARG A 224 8.77 -8.62 5.49
C ARG A 224 7.33 -8.52 5.02
N ARG A 225 7.07 -8.70 3.72
CA ARG A 225 5.74 -9.13 3.26
C ARG A 225 5.39 -10.40 4.05
N PRO A 226 4.19 -10.53 4.62
CA PRO A 226 3.81 -11.77 5.27
C PRO A 226 3.86 -12.88 4.21
N ALA A 227 4.72 -13.87 4.45
CA ALA A 227 4.53 -15.18 3.85
C ALA A 227 3.10 -15.62 4.18
N HIS A 228 2.41 -16.24 3.22
CA HIS A 228 1.18 -16.98 3.47
C HIS A 228 1.39 -17.84 4.73
N ALA A 229 0.65 -17.50 5.80
CA ALA A 229 0.97 -17.98 7.14
C ALA A 229 0.64 -19.47 7.28
N ALA A 230 1.62 -20.24 7.74
CA ALA A 230 1.40 -21.46 8.49
C ALA A 230 1.58 -21.21 10.01
N VAL A 231 0.69 -21.84 10.76
CA VAL A 231 0.31 -21.79 12.18
C VAL A 231 1.45 -21.87 13.22
N LEU A 232 1.31 -21.12 14.33
CA LEU A 232 1.91 -21.43 15.65
C LEU A 232 0.84 -21.93 16.65
N PRO A 233 1.20 -22.80 17.63
CA PRO A 233 0.26 -23.65 18.36
C PRO A 233 -0.53 -22.92 19.46
N ALA A 234 -1.67 -23.52 19.81
CA ALA A 234 -2.70 -22.96 20.68
C ALA A 234 -2.32 -22.97 22.17
N ALA A 235 -2.46 -21.81 22.82
CA ALA A 235 -2.73 -21.75 24.26
C ALA A 235 -4.25 -21.86 24.50
N ARG A 236 -4.63 -22.65 25.51
CA ARG A 236 -6.02 -23.00 25.88
C ARG A 236 -6.87 -21.74 26.11
N ARG A 237 -8.05 -21.70 25.50
CA ARG A 237 -9.03 -20.59 25.57
C ARG A 237 -10.04 -20.81 26.70
N THR A 238 -10.32 -19.75 27.46
CA THR A 238 -11.63 -19.54 28.09
C THR A 238 -12.65 -19.05 27.03
N PRO A 239 -13.96 -19.35 27.15
CA PRO A 239 -14.92 -19.05 26.10
C PRO A 239 -15.21 -17.54 26.05
N ARG A 240 -15.08 -16.93 24.86
CA ARG A 240 -15.68 -15.62 24.56
C ARG A 240 -16.88 -15.86 23.66
N VAL A 241 -18.04 -15.44 24.14
CA VAL A 241 -19.32 -15.34 23.44
C VAL A 241 -19.18 -14.28 22.34
N HIS A 242 -19.81 -14.48 21.18
CA HIS A 242 -19.73 -13.69 19.94
C HIS A 242 -18.57 -14.03 18.98
N ARG A 243 -18.71 -15.18 18.30
CA ARG A 243 -18.18 -15.43 16.96
C ARG A 243 -19.07 -16.46 16.27
N ASP A 244 -20.03 -15.98 15.49
CA ASP A 244 -20.79 -16.83 14.57
C ASP A 244 -19.97 -16.96 13.28
N GLN A 245 -19.12 -17.99 13.22
CA GLN A 245 -18.65 -18.66 11.99
C GLN A 245 -17.73 -19.85 12.36
N PRO A 246 -17.96 -21.08 11.84
CA PRO A 246 -17.16 -22.26 12.15
C PRO A 246 -15.85 -22.29 11.35
N ALA A 247 -14.74 -22.66 12.00
CA ALA A 247 -13.44 -22.82 11.34
C ALA A 247 -13.23 -24.27 10.87
N LEU A 248 -13.03 -24.48 9.57
CA LEU A 248 -12.56 -25.74 9.01
C LEU A 248 -11.11 -26.04 9.46
N ARG A 249 -10.88 -27.21 10.07
CA ARG A 249 -9.55 -27.77 10.33
C ARG A 249 -9.49 -29.21 9.81
N ARG A 250 -8.72 -29.48 8.76
CA ARG A 250 -8.24 -30.83 8.41
C ARG A 250 -6.89 -31.07 9.09
N ARG A 251 -6.70 -32.25 9.72
CA ARG A 251 -5.43 -32.68 10.32
C ARG A 251 -4.52 -33.28 9.24
N LEU A 252 -3.24 -32.90 9.23
CA LEU A 252 -2.17 -33.62 8.55
C LEU A 252 -1.28 -34.32 9.60
N PRO A 253 -0.78 -35.53 9.35
CA PRO A 253 0.08 -36.25 10.29
C PRO A 253 1.52 -35.68 10.30
N ALA A 254 2.18 -35.78 11.45
CA ALA A 254 3.51 -35.21 11.70
C ALA A 254 4.65 -36.09 11.15
N LEU A 255 5.67 -35.48 10.55
CA LEU A 255 6.95 -36.12 10.22
C LEU A 255 7.94 -35.97 11.40
N PRO A 256 8.80 -36.97 11.67
CA PRO A 256 9.69 -36.98 12.83
C PRO A 256 10.91 -36.05 12.66
N ALA A 257 11.32 -35.42 13.77
CA ALA A 257 12.37 -34.41 13.83
C ALA A 257 13.78 -35.01 13.77
N CYS A 258 14.56 -34.66 12.74
CA CYS A 258 16.00 -34.91 12.71
C CYS A 258 16.75 -33.72 13.32
N ARG A 259 17.48 -33.95 14.41
CA ARG A 259 18.33 -32.95 15.09
C ARG A 259 19.65 -32.80 14.34
N ARG A 260 19.96 -31.60 13.83
CA ARG A 260 21.35 -31.19 13.57
C ARG A 260 21.67 -29.90 14.33
N ARG A 261 22.74 -29.96 15.11
CA ARG A 261 23.33 -28.86 15.90
C ARG A 261 24.08 -27.90 14.98
N LEU A 262 24.02 -26.60 15.27
CA LEU A 262 25.03 -25.61 14.86
C LEU A 262 25.88 -25.23 16.09
N PRO A 263 27.20 -24.99 15.95
CA PRO A 263 28.13 -24.84 17.07
C PRO A 263 28.12 -23.43 17.69
N ALA A 264 28.66 -23.33 18.91
CA ALA A 264 28.78 -22.15 19.74
C ALA A 264 30.23 -21.61 19.80
N LEU A 265 30.40 -20.30 20.00
CA LEU A 265 31.43 -19.57 20.79
C LEU A 265 31.37 -18.08 20.39
N ALA A 266 31.64 -17.03 21.18
CA ALA A 266 32.10 -16.82 22.56
C ALA A 266 31.69 -15.37 22.95
N ALA A 267 31.00 -15.14 24.06
CA ALA A 267 31.51 -14.74 25.39
C ALA A 267 32.31 -13.41 25.45
N ARG A 268 31.82 -12.45 26.27
CA ARG A 268 32.61 -11.75 27.30
C ARG A 268 31.72 -10.96 28.30
N VAL A 269 31.67 -11.52 29.52
CA VAL A 269 31.79 -10.91 30.87
C VAL A 269 30.77 -9.82 31.29
N GLY A 270 30.06 -9.89 32.43
CA GLY A 270 30.28 -10.70 33.65
C GLY A 270 29.08 -10.82 34.61
N ALA A 271 29.28 -11.75 35.55
CA ALA A 271 28.51 -12.22 36.71
C ALA A 271 28.16 -11.11 37.74
N ARG A 272 27.25 -11.17 38.73
CA ARG A 272 26.33 -12.11 39.46
C ARG A 272 25.62 -11.24 40.56
N PRO A 273 24.84 -11.72 41.56
CA PRO A 273 23.80 -12.76 41.63
C PRO A 273 22.47 -12.24 42.26
N ALA A 274 21.50 -13.16 42.43
CA ALA A 274 20.16 -12.99 43.00
C ALA A 274 20.12 -12.74 44.52
N LEU A 275 19.01 -12.18 45.03
CA LEU A 275 18.52 -12.37 46.40
C LEU A 275 16.99 -12.49 46.42
N ASP A 276 16.55 -13.49 47.18
CA ASP A 276 15.20 -14.04 47.33
C ASP A 276 14.23 -13.14 48.13
N GLY A 277 12.93 -13.42 48.01
CA GLY A 277 11.90 -12.92 48.92
C GLY A 277 10.46 -13.05 48.40
N GLU A 278 9.86 -14.23 48.53
CA GLU A 278 8.40 -14.48 48.61
C GLU A 278 8.01 -14.66 50.10
N PRO A 279 6.73 -14.77 50.53
CA PRO A 279 5.43 -14.55 49.87
C PRO A 279 4.41 -13.75 50.73
N GLY A 280 3.30 -13.31 50.13
CA GLY A 280 2.08 -12.88 50.84
C GLY A 280 1.07 -12.34 49.83
N GLY A 281 -0.03 -13.00 49.48
CA GLY A 281 -1.14 -13.42 50.34
C GLY A 281 -2.42 -12.95 49.61
N VAL A 282 -3.25 -13.90 49.15
CA VAL A 282 -4.43 -13.65 48.29
C VAL A 282 -5.70 -13.56 49.13
N ALA A 283 -6.47 -12.47 48.99
CA ALA A 283 -7.92 -12.39 49.30
C ALA A 283 -8.52 -11.20 48.51
N GLY A 284 -9.37 -11.40 47.48
CA GLY A 284 -10.85 -11.44 47.55
C GLY A 284 -11.47 -10.03 47.46
N GLY A 285 -12.36 -9.62 46.54
CA GLY A 285 -12.96 -10.19 45.33
C GLY A 285 -13.86 -9.13 44.62
N ARG A 286 -14.45 -9.56 43.49
CA ARG A 286 -15.56 -8.98 42.68
C ARG A 286 -15.30 -7.83 41.69
N GLY A 287 -15.51 -8.16 40.42
CA GLY A 287 -16.24 -7.32 39.47
C GLY A 287 -15.39 -6.43 38.55
N HIS A 288 -15.64 -6.56 37.25
CA HIS A 288 -15.08 -5.77 36.13
C HIS A 288 -13.65 -6.13 35.74
N ALA A 289 -13.49 -6.73 34.56
CA ALA A 289 -12.21 -6.98 33.93
C ALA A 289 -11.53 -5.64 33.61
N PRO A 290 -10.52 -5.19 34.38
CA PRO A 290 -9.72 -4.06 33.98
C PRO A 290 -8.75 -4.59 32.92
N LEU A 291 -8.47 -3.77 31.92
CA LEU A 291 -7.27 -3.88 31.09
C LEU A 291 -6.13 -4.40 31.96
N ARG A 292 -5.54 -5.57 31.60
CA ARG A 292 -4.30 -6.04 32.23
C ARG A 292 -3.23 -4.99 31.94
N ARG A 293 -3.11 -3.99 32.83
CA ARG A 293 -1.88 -3.27 33.05
C ARG A 293 -0.93 -4.33 33.59
N ARG A 294 -0.18 -4.97 32.68
CA ARG A 294 1.14 -5.42 33.07
C ARG A 294 1.84 -4.15 33.50
N ASP A 295 2.15 -4.06 34.79
CA ASP A 295 3.08 -3.10 35.33
C ASP A 295 4.39 -3.24 34.55
N LEU A 296 4.50 -2.45 33.48
CA LEU A 296 5.79 -2.03 32.96
C LEU A 296 6.38 -1.20 34.09
N ARG A 297 7.09 -1.85 35.02
CA ARG A 297 8.06 -1.18 35.87
C ARG A 297 9.06 -0.56 34.90
N LEU A 298 8.82 0.71 34.56
CA LEU A 298 9.76 1.54 33.82
C LEU A 298 11.07 1.45 34.61
N ALA A 299 12.09 0.88 34.00
CA ALA A 299 13.43 0.87 34.58
C ALA A 299 13.77 2.32 34.98
N ARG A 300 14.34 2.53 36.16
CA ARG A 300 14.80 3.86 36.59
C ARG A 300 15.69 4.46 35.48
N GLY A 301 15.26 5.58 34.90
CA GLY A 301 15.91 6.22 33.76
C GLY A 301 15.20 6.08 32.40
N ALA A 302 14.10 5.33 32.31
CA ALA A 302 13.33 5.25 31.07
C ALA A 302 12.62 6.59 30.77
N ARG A 303 13.11 7.30 29.76
CA ARG A 303 12.43 8.48 29.21
C ARG A 303 11.08 8.04 28.62
N VAL A 304 9.99 8.49 29.23
CA VAL A 304 8.65 8.38 28.63
C VAL A 304 8.63 9.30 27.42
N ILE A 305 8.65 8.72 26.23
CA ILE A 305 8.44 9.46 24.99
C ILE A 305 6.97 9.87 25.01
N ALA A 306 6.69 11.17 25.18
CA ALA A 306 5.36 11.70 24.99
C ALA A 306 4.91 11.33 23.56
N LEU A 307 3.80 10.60 23.45
CA LEU A 307 3.22 10.20 22.16
C LEU A 307 2.78 11.48 21.44
N ARG A 308 3.57 11.93 20.45
CA ARG A 308 3.27 13.15 19.69
C ARG A 308 2.21 12.94 18.59
N VAL A 309 2.03 11.70 18.12
CA VAL A 309 1.09 11.37 17.04
C VAL A 309 0.54 9.95 17.26
N VAL A 310 -0.78 9.78 17.07
CA VAL A 310 -1.45 8.48 16.98
C VAL A 310 -2.06 8.38 15.59
N VAL A 311 -1.72 7.32 14.84
CA VAL A 311 -2.27 7.05 13.51
C VAL A 311 -3.20 5.86 13.63
N PHE A 312 -4.45 6.04 13.18
CA PHE A 312 -5.43 4.97 13.09
C PHE A 312 -5.51 4.46 11.66
N ASP A 313 -5.64 3.15 11.52
CA ASP A 313 -6.21 2.61 10.29
C ASP A 313 -7.68 3.05 10.20
N LEU A 314 -8.21 3.18 8.99
CA LEU A 314 -9.58 3.68 8.82
C LEU A 314 -10.59 2.53 9.03
N ASP A 315 -10.39 1.46 8.27
CA ASP A 315 -11.30 0.33 8.17
C ASP A 315 -11.09 -0.66 9.31
N ASP A 316 -12.18 -1.16 9.88
CA ASP A 316 -12.24 -2.06 11.04
C ASP A 316 -11.47 -1.58 12.28
N THR A 317 -11.09 -0.29 12.30
CA THR A 317 -10.46 0.41 13.42
C THR A 317 -11.28 1.62 13.84
N LEU A 318 -11.65 2.49 12.89
CA LEU A 318 -12.53 3.63 13.16
C LEU A 318 -13.96 3.36 12.68
N PHE A 319 -14.09 2.79 11.47
CA PHE A 319 -15.35 2.51 10.81
C PHE A 319 -15.49 1.01 10.52
N PRO A 320 -16.69 0.41 10.59
CA PRO A 320 -16.90 -0.95 10.13
C PRO A 320 -16.77 -1.03 8.61
N GLU A 321 -15.84 -1.86 8.09
CA GLU A 321 -15.69 -2.07 6.64
C GLU A 321 -17.00 -2.53 6.01
N ARG A 322 -17.74 -3.37 6.75
CA ARG A 322 -19.04 -3.89 6.35
C ARG A 322 -20.06 -2.80 6.01
N ASP A 323 -20.02 -1.66 6.69
CA ASP A 323 -20.98 -0.58 6.44
C ASP A 323 -20.66 0.15 5.13
N TYR A 324 -19.36 0.34 4.82
CA TYR A 324 -18.90 0.85 3.52
C TYR A 324 -19.35 -0.09 2.39
N VAL A 325 -19.18 -1.40 2.59
CA VAL A 325 -19.61 -2.40 1.62
C VAL A 325 -21.12 -2.35 1.41
N ARG A 326 -21.89 -2.22 2.49
CA ARG A 326 -23.35 -2.15 2.43
C ARG A 326 -23.84 -0.91 1.68
N SER A 327 -23.27 0.27 1.97
CA SER A 327 -23.63 1.49 1.25
C SER A 327 -23.24 1.44 -0.22
N GLY A 328 -22.12 0.77 -0.54
CA GLY A 328 -21.72 0.55 -1.92
C GLY A 328 -22.71 -0.34 -2.68
N PHE A 329 -23.22 -1.42 -2.07
CA PHE A 329 -24.24 -2.26 -2.72
C PHE A 329 -25.59 -1.55 -2.88
N ALA A 330 -25.95 -0.65 -1.98
CA ALA A 330 -27.12 0.21 -2.15
C ALA A 330 -26.96 1.16 -3.36
N ALA A 331 -25.78 1.78 -3.51
CA ALA A 331 -25.50 2.59 -4.69
C ALA A 331 -25.54 1.78 -6.00
N LEU A 332 -25.05 0.53 -5.96
CA LEU A 332 -25.14 -0.37 -7.10
C LEU A 332 -26.57 -0.80 -7.43
N GLU A 333 -27.44 -0.99 -6.43
CA GLU A 333 -28.87 -1.24 -6.65
C GLU A 333 -29.51 -0.12 -7.45
N ASP A 334 -29.27 1.13 -7.07
CA ASP A 334 -29.83 2.30 -7.76
C ASP A 334 -29.30 2.39 -9.21
N GLU A 335 -28.00 2.12 -9.40
CA GLU A 335 -27.39 2.16 -10.72
C GLU A 335 -27.86 1.02 -11.63
N VAL A 336 -27.98 -0.20 -11.10
CA VAL A 336 -28.51 -1.35 -11.83
C VAL A 336 -29.98 -1.15 -12.20
N ARG A 337 -30.78 -0.57 -11.30
CA ARG A 337 -32.16 -0.19 -11.60
C ARG A 337 -32.24 0.85 -12.71
N ARG A 338 -31.35 1.84 -12.69
CA ARG A 338 -31.28 2.90 -13.71
C ARG A 338 -30.87 2.36 -15.08
N VAL A 339 -29.90 1.46 -15.15
CA VAL A 339 -29.33 0.97 -16.41
C VAL A 339 -30.11 -0.21 -16.99
N PHE A 340 -30.53 -1.15 -16.15
CA PHE A 340 -31.12 -2.43 -16.58
C PHE A 340 -32.61 -2.57 -16.24
N GLY A 341 -33.20 -1.63 -15.49
CA GLY A 341 -34.56 -1.77 -15.00
C GLY A 341 -34.74 -2.93 -14.00
N ALA A 342 -33.64 -3.48 -13.48
CA ALA A 342 -33.64 -4.62 -12.58
C ALA A 342 -33.60 -4.18 -11.10
N SER A 343 -34.07 -5.04 -10.21
CA SER A 343 -34.04 -4.80 -8.76
C SER A 343 -33.43 -5.99 -8.02
N ALA A 344 -33.19 -5.83 -6.72
CA ALA A 344 -32.62 -6.84 -5.82
C ALA A 344 -31.12 -7.14 -6.02
N PHE A 345 -30.42 -6.38 -6.86
CA PHE A 345 -28.97 -6.46 -6.99
C PHE A 345 -28.26 -6.23 -5.65
N GLY A 346 -28.64 -5.18 -4.91
CA GLY A 346 -28.04 -4.87 -3.62
C GLY A 346 -28.22 -5.99 -2.60
N ALA A 347 -29.40 -6.63 -2.58
CA ALA A 347 -29.70 -7.76 -1.70
C ALA A 347 -28.89 -9.01 -2.08
N VAL A 348 -28.85 -9.36 -3.36
CA VAL A 348 -28.06 -10.50 -3.86
C VAL A 348 -26.57 -10.31 -3.60
N ALA A 349 -26.04 -9.10 -3.85
CA ALA A 349 -24.65 -8.75 -3.57
C ALA A 349 -24.34 -8.86 -2.07
N TRP A 350 -25.29 -8.46 -1.21
CA TRP A 350 -25.17 -8.58 0.24
C TRP A 350 -25.13 -10.04 0.70
N GLU A 351 -26.03 -10.89 0.21
CA GLU A 351 -26.03 -12.31 0.52
C GLU A 351 -24.73 -13.00 0.09
N LEU A 352 -24.22 -12.69 -1.11
CA LEU A 352 -22.94 -13.19 -1.60
C LEU A 352 -21.78 -12.75 -0.69
N PHE A 353 -21.81 -11.50 -0.21
CA PHE A 353 -20.84 -10.99 0.74
C PHE A 353 -20.91 -11.72 2.09
N GLU A 354 -22.10 -11.96 2.63
CA GLU A 354 -22.30 -12.71 3.88
C GLU A 354 -21.89 -14.19 3.74
N ALA A 355 -22.09 -14.78 2.56
CA ALA A 355 -21.63 -16.12 2.21
C ALA A 355 -20.10 -16.22 1.98
N GLY A 356 -19.36 -15.11 2.12
CA GLY A 356 -17.90 -15.10 2.03
C GLY A 356 -17.35 -14.96 0.60
N VAL A 357 -18.19 -14.68 -0.40
CA VAL A 357 -17.72 -14.39 -1.77
C VAL A 357 -16.96 -13.08 -1.78
N ARG A 358 -15.78 -13.04 -2.41
CA ARG A 358 -14.91 -11.85 -2.49
C ARG A 358 -14.39 -11.67 -3.91
N GLY A 359 -14.14 -10.42 -4.30
CA GLY A 359 -13.52 -10.05 -5.58
C GLY A 359 -14.34 -10.28 -6.85
N ARG A 360 -15.47 -10.99 -6.78
CA ARG A 360 -16.37 -11.28 -7.93
C ARG A 360 -17.85 -11.10 -7.58
N ILE A 361 -18.15 -10.28 -6.57
CA ILE A 361 -19.52 -10.12 -6.06
C ILE A 361 -20.42 -9.50 -7.13
N ILE A 362 -19.92 -8.48 -7.85
CA ILE A 362 -20.68 -7.82 -8.92
C ILE A 362 -20.99 -8.81 -10.04
N ASP A 363 -19.96 -9.52 -10.53
CA ASP A 363 -20.09 -10.54 -11.58
C ASP A 363 -21.09 -11.63 -11.18
N ALA A 364 -20.99 -12.14 -9.95
CA ALA A 364 -21.87 -13.19 -9.44
C ALA A 364 -23.31 -12.70 -9.20
N ALA A 365 -23.49 -11.44 -8.78
CA ALA A 365 -24.81 -10.84 -8.61
C ALA A 365 -25.50 -10.61 -9.96
N LEU A 366 -24.78 -10.09 -10.96
CA LEU A 366 -25.30 -9.96 -12.32
C LEU A 366 -25.71 -11.33 -12.90
N ALA A 367 -24.85 -12.34 -12.76
CA ALA A 367 -25.15 -13.69 -13.22
C ALA A 367 -26.39 -14.30 -12.54
N ARG A 368 -26.55 -14.10 -11.23
CA ARG A 368 -27.75 -14.56 -10.48
C ARG A 368 -29.03 -13.88 -10.93
N LEU A 369 -28.94 -12.63 -11.39
CA LEU A 369 -30.09 -11.86 -11.88
C LEU A 369 -30.31 -12.01 -13.40
N GLY A 370 -29.50 -12.82 -14.08
CA GLY A 370 -29.59 -12.98 -15.53
C GLY A 370 -29.21 -11.73 -16.32
N LEU A 371 -28.40 -10.84 -15.74
CA LEU A 371 -27.95 -9.59 -16.35
C LEU A 371 -26.60 -9.76 -17.06
N PRO A 372 -26.31 -8.96 -18.11
CA PRO A 372 -25.02 -8.97 -18.78
C PRO A 372 -23.87 -8.66 -17.81
N ALA A 373 -22.84 -9.51 -17.81
CA ALA A 373 -21.63 -9.34 -17.00
C ALA A 373 -20.38 -9.15 -17.88
N ASP A 374 -20.53 -8.41 -18.99
CA ASP A 374 -19.40 -8.05 -19.83
C ASP A 374 -18.47 -7.05 -19.13
N ALA A 375 -17.24 -6.93 -19.63
CA ALA A 375 -16.19 -6.13 -18.99
C ALA A 375 -16.54 -4.63 -18.87
N ALA A 376 -17.30 -4.08 -19.82
CA ALA A 376 -17.68 -2.66 -19.78
C ALA A 376 -18.74 -2.42 -18.70
N THR A 377 -19.75 -3.28 -18.62
CA THR A 377 -20.77 -3.26 -17.57
C THR A 377 -20.16 -3.41 -16.19
N VAL A 378 -19.34 -4.45 -15.98
CA VAL A 378 -18.68 -4.69 -14.68
C VAL A 378 -17.77 -3.52 -14.33
N GLY A 379 -17.00 -2.99 -15.29
CA GLY A 379 -16.14 -1.82 -15.08
C GLY A 379 -16.93 -0.59 -14.62
N SER A 380 -18.07 -0.30 -15.25
CA SER A 380 -18.94 0.82 -14.88
C SER A 380 -19.51 0.67 -13.46
N LEU A 381 -19.98 -0.52 -13.10
CA LEU A 381 -20.49 -0.79 -11.75
C LEU A 381 -19.39 -0.75 -10.69
N VAL A 382 -18.19 -1.28 -10.98
CA VAL A 382 -17.02 -1.13 -10.10
C VAL A 382 -16.69 0.34 -9.86
N ASP A 383 -16.74 1.17 -10.90
CA ASP A 383 -16.51 2.60 -10.78
C ASP A 383 -17.60 3.31 -9.96
N CYS A 384 -18.87 2.95 -10.15
CA CYS A 384 -19.98 3.42 -9.32
C CYS A 384 -19.73 3.08 -7.84
N TYR A 385 -19.42 1.81 -7.56
CA TYR A 385 -19.10 1.36 -6.21
C TYR A 385 -17.89 2.09 -5.62
N ARG A 386 -16.85 2.40 -6.39
CA ARG A 386 -15.66 3.11 -5.86
C ARG A 386 -15.91 4.59 -5.58
N ARG A 387 -16.81 5.21 -6.34
CA ARG A 387 -17.09 6.66 -6.26
C ARG A 387 -18.31 6.98 -5.40
N HIS A 388 -19.04 5.98 -4.93
CA HIS A 388 -20.21 6.21 -4.10
C HIS A 388 -19.85 7.02 -2.84
N ARG A 389 -20.77 7.88 -2.41
CA ARG A 389 -20.64 8.55 -1.12
C ARG A 389 -20.98 7.53 -0.02
N PRO A 390 -20.02 7.11 0.81
CA PRO A 390 -20.27 6.05 1.78
C PRO A 390 -21.19 6.53 2.90
N SER A 391 -22.08 5.64 3.34
CA SER A 391 -22.93 5.84 4.51
C SER A 391 -22.38 4.98 5.65
N ILE A 392 -21.45 5.54 6.41
CA ILE A 392 -20.69 4.84 7.46
C ILE A 392 -20.72 5.62 8.78
N GLY A 393 -20.71 4.90 9.89
CA GLY A 393 -20.61 5.44 11.24
C GLY A 393 -19.34 4.97 11.95
N LEU A 394 -18.85 5.75 12.91
CA LEU A 394 -17.78 5.29 13.80
C LEU A 394 -18.28 4.11 14.64
N TYR A 395 -17.38 3.21 15.03
CA TYR A 395 -17.71 2.28 16.11
C TYR A 395 -18.12 3.04 17.38
N PRO A 396 -19.12 2.55 18.15
CA PRO A 396 -19.64 3.27 19.32
C PRO A 396 -18.57 3.63 20.37
N ASP A 397 -17.54 2.81 20.51
CA ASP A 397 -16.43 2.99 21.45
C ASP A 397 -15.30 3.88 20.91
N VAL A 398 -15.23 4.11 19.60
CA VAL A 398 -14.21 4.96 18.98
C VAL A 398 -14.44 6.44 19.29
N ALA A 399 -15.68 6.93 19.22
CA ALA A 399 -15.97 8.35 19.44
C ALA A 399 -15.56 8.86 20.86
N PRO A 400 -15.81 8.13 21.96
CA PRO A 400 -15.24 8.44 23.27
C PRO A 400 -13.70 8.45 23.30
N VAL A 401 -13.06 7.46 22.67
CA VAL A 401 -11.59 7.35 22.63
C VAL A 401 -10.96 8.54 21.91
N MET A 402 -11.51 8.94 20.77
CA MET A 402 -11.04 10.10 20.01
C MET A 402 -11.15 11.40 20.82
N ARG A 403 -12.23 11.58 21.60
CA ARG A 403 -12.41 12.73 22.50
C ARG A 403 -11.41 12.74 23.67
N CYS A 404 -10.98 11.58 24.15
CA CYS A 404 -9.97 11.50 25.19
C CYS A 404 -8.56 11.78 24.66
N LEU A 405 -8.26 11.36 23.43
CA LEU A 405 -6.97 11.60 22.79
C LEU A 405 -6.77 13.08 22.43
N SER A 406 -7.82 13.78 21.98
CA SER A 406 -7.74 15.21 21.67
C SER A 406 -7.51 16.11 22.89
N ARG A 407 -7.82 15.64 24.11
CA ARG A 407 -7.59 16.37 25.37
C ARG A 407 -6.18 16.20 25.95
N ARG A 408 -5.34 15.34 25.34
CA ARG A 408 -4.00 14.97 25.83
C ARG A 408 -2.85 15.46 24.93
N VAL A 409 -3.19 16.17 23.85
CA VAL A 409 -2.24 16.82 22.93
C VAL A 409 -2.13 18.29 23.29
#